data_AF-A0ABD3NJ73-F1
#
_entry.id   AF-A0ABD3NJ73-F1
#
_cell.length_a   1.000
_cell.length_b   1.000
_cell.length_c   1.000
_cell.angle_alpha   90.00
_cell.angle_beta   90.00
_cell.angle_gamma   90.00
#
_symmetry.space_group_name_H-M   'P 1'
#
loop_
_entity.id
_entity.type
_entity.pdbx_description
1 polymer ?
#
loop_
_entity_poly.entity_id
_entity_poly.type
_entity_poly.pdbx_seq_one_letter_code
_entity_poly.pdbx_strand_id
1 'polypeptide(L)'
;MQAGYGSVPFSDADAALQYNDDADNGSGGGKANTHRPQHSYELHRHMSLFDLVSVGVGATVGSGVFVLTGLIAHTLSGPAVSVSWLIAGLAACASGLCYAELGGRFPSVGSTYVYAKETMGDCAAVIAGACLTLDASAVARSWGDKVVEYVKSFENEGHNSSLYRFFVFALDPGYGLNFGAFFVSLGLFCCYLMGSRKVNM
;
A
#
# COMPACT_ATOMS: atom_id res chain seq x y z
N MET A 1 -2.95 -36.33 -19.13
CA MET A 1 -3.78 -35.21 -19.65
C MET A 1 -3.15 -33.91 -19.18
N GLN A 2 -2.23 -33.35 -19.99
CA GLN A 2 -1.65 -32.02 -19.80
C GLN A 2 -2.62 -31.00 -20.43
N ALA A 3 -3.24 -30.15 -19.62
CA ALA A 3 -3.92 -28.96 -20.11
C ALA A 3 -2.87 -27.84 -20.20
N GLY A 4 -2.52 -27.46 -21.43
CA GLY A 4 -1.58 -26.40 -21.72
C GLY A 4 -2.14 -25.04 -21.33
N TYR A 5 -1.53 -24.41 -20.33
CA TYR A 5 -1.61 -22.96 -20.16
C TYR A 5 -0.67 -22.31 -21.17
N GLY A 6 -1.16 -22.10 -22.39
CA GLY A 6 -0.52 -21.23 -23.36
C GLY A 6 -0.71 -19.79 -22.90
N SER A 7 0.38 -19.09 -22.62
CA SER A 7 0.39 -17.65 -22.39
C SER A 7 -0.10 -16.93 -23.65
N VAL A 8 -1.35 -16.48 -23.63
CA VAL A 8 -1.88 -15.62 -24.70
C VAL A 8 -1.08 -14.31 -24.66
N PRO A 9 -0.39 -13.91 -25.74
CA PRO A 9 0.40 -12.68 -25.74
C PRO A 9 -0.53 -11.48 -25.55
N PHE A 10 -0.06 -10.52 -24.75
CA PHE A 10 -0.83 -9.35 -24.26
C PHE A 10 -1.52 -8.53 -25.37
N SER A 11 -1.03 -8.59 -26.61
CA SER A 11 -1.61 -7.88 -27.77
C SER A 11 -2.89 -8.51 -28.32
N ASP A 12 -3.16 -9.79 -28.08
CA ASP A 12 -4.32 -10.50 -28.64
C ASP A 12 -5.53 -10.51 -27.67
N ALA A 13 -5.31 -10.13 -26.41
CA ALA A 13 -6.37 -10.02 -25.40
C ALA A 13 -7.31 -8.83 -25.66
N ASP A 14 -6.76 -7.72 -26.19
CA ASP A 14 -7.54 -6.52 -26.51
C ASP A 14 -8.53 -6.78 -27.67
N ALA A 15 -8.12 -7.59 -28.66
CA ALA A 15 -8.97 -7.97 -29.79
C ALA A 15 -10.14 -8.89 -29.37
N ALA A 16 -9.96 -9.72 -28.34
CA ALA A 16 -11.02 -10.60 -27.83
C ALA A 16 -12.05 -9.86 -26.97
N LEU A 17 -11.67 -8.73 -26.37
CA LEU A 17 -12.58 -7.89 -25.58
C LEU A 17 -13.45 -7.01 -26.48
N GLN A 18 -12.90 -6.46 -27.56
CA GLN A 18 -13.69 -5.66 -28.51
C GLN A 18 -14.73 -6.45 -29.30
N TYR A 19 -14.55 -7.77 -29.48
CA TYR A 19 -15.50 -8.61 -30.23
C TYR A 19 -16.81 -8.92 -29.46
N ASN A 20 -16.82 -8.79 -28.13
CA ASN A 20 -18.01 -9.12 -27.32
C ASN A 20 -19.02 -7.97 -27.19
N ASP A 21 -18.67 -6.74 -27.57
CA ASP A 21 -19.56 -5.58 -27.47
C ASP A 21 -20.66 -5.55 -28.55
N ASP A 22 -20.44 -6.20 -29.71
CA ASP A 22 -21.40 -6.17 -30.82
C ASP A 22 -22.55 -7.19 -30.71
N ALA A 23 -22.57 -8.02 -29.67
CA ALA A 23 -23.48 -9.17 -29.58
C ALA A 23 -24.79 -8.95 -28.79
N ASP A 24 -25.02 -7.79 -28.15
CA ASP A 24 -26.17 -7.61 -27.23
C ASP A 24 -27.34 -6.75 -27.77
N ASN A 25 -27.41 -6.46 -29.08
CA ASN A 25 -28.55 -5.72 -29.64
C ASN A 25 -29.60 -6.65 -30.28
N GLY A 26 -30.36 -7.38 -29.45
CA GLY A 26 -31.42 -8.26 -29.93
C GLY A 26 -32.38 -8.83 -28.88
N SER A 27 -33.50 -8.13 -28.67
CA SER A 27 -34.83 -8.67 -28.30
C SER A 27 -35.06 -9.34 -26.92
N GLY A 28 -35.74 -8.59 -26.05
CA GLY A 28 -37.04 -9.00 -25.47
C GLY A 28 -37.09 -9.80 -24.15
N GLY A 29 -37.92 -9.32 -23.21
CA GLY A 29 -38.62 -10.17 -22.23
C GLY A 29 -38.22 -9.95 -20.76
N GLY A 30 -39.17 -9.46 -19.96
CA GLY A 30 -38.95 -9.01 -18.60
C GLY A 30 -38.48 -10.07 -17.59
N LYS A 31 -37.58 -9.63 -16.70
CA LYS A 31 -37.46 -10.00 -15.27
C LYS A 31 -36.69 -8.86 -14.59
N ALA A 32 -37.32 -8.23 -13.61
CA ALA A 32 -36.72 -7.14 -12.83
C ALA A 32 -35.64 -7.71 -11.88
N ASN A 33 -34.43 -7.88 -12.40
CA ASN A 33 -33.22 -8.03 -11.59
C ASN A 33 -32.70 -6.62 -11.34
N THR A 34 -32.76 -6.17 -10.09
CA THR A 34 -32.15 -4.92 -9.63
C THR A 34 -30.61 -5.07 -9.66
N HIS A 35 -30.02 -5.16 -10.85
CA HIS A 35 -28.60 -4.93 -11.05
C HIS A 35 -28.38 -3.43 -10.86
N ARG A 36 -27.84 -3.05 -9.70
CA ARG A 36 -27.27 -1.72 -9.53
C ARG A 36 -26.23 -1.56 -10.63
N PRO A 37 -26.35 -0.59 -11.56
CA PRO A 37 -25.38 -0.45 -12.63
C PRO A 37 -24.01 -0.23 -11.98
N GLN A 38 -23.13 -1.21 -12.11
CA GLN A 38 -21.72 -1.01 -11.78
C GLN A 38 -21.22 -0.09 -12.88
N HIS A 39 -21.09 1.19 -12.54
CA HIS A 39 -20.41 2.14 -13.41
C HIS A 39 -18.95 1.70 -13.43
N SER A 40 -18.58 0.81 -14.35
CA SER A 40 -17.22 0.39 -14.58
C SER A 40 -16.47 1.60 -15.10
N TYR A 41 -15.74 2.28 -14.21
CA TYR A 41 -14.81 3.32 -14.61
C TYR A 41 -13.65 2.61 -15.31
N GLU A 42 -13.70 2.55 -16.64
CA GLU A 42 -12.64 1.94 -17.44
C GLU A 42 -11.44 2.89 -17.42
N LEU A 43 -10.42 2.53 -16.62
CA LEU A 43 -9.18 3.27 -16.53
C LEU A 43 -8.30 2.86 -17.72
N HIS A 44 -7.97 3.83 -18.57
CA HIS A 44 -7.10 3.60 -19.70
C HIS A 44 -5.68 3.25 -19.22
N ARG A 45 -5.17 2.08 -19.60
CA ARG A 45 -3.90 1.54 -19.11
C ARG A 45 -2.72 2.26 -19.76
N HIS A 46 -2.27 3.36 -19.17
CA HIS A 46 -1.19 4.21 -19.72
C HIS A 46 0.13 4.16 -18.91
N MET A 47 0.22 3.35 -17.86
CA MET A 47 1.44 3.27 -17.04
C MET A 47 2.56 2.53 -17.78
N SER A 48 3.61 3.26 -18.14
CA SER A 48 4.86 2.69 -18.65
C SER A 48 5.67 2.06 -17.52
N LEU A 49 6.57 1.13 -17.85
CA LEU A 49 7.46 0.48 -16.88
C LEU A 49 8.29 1.50 -16.08
N PHE A 50 8.72 2.58 -16.73
CA PHE A 50 9.47 3.64 -16.06
C PHE A 50 8.63 4.39 -15.02
N ASP A 51 7.36 4.63 -15.32
CA ASP A 51 6.41 5.27 -14.41
C ASP A 51 6.19 4.38 -13.17
N LEU A 52 5.96 3.08 -13.38
CA LEU A 52 5.81 2.09 -12.31
C LEU A 52 7.03 2.01 -11.39
N VAL A 53 8.23 1.97 -11.98
CA VAL A 53 9.48 1.96 -11.19
C VAL A 53 9.66 3.26 -10.42
N SER A 54 9.35 4.41 -11.03
CA SER A 54 9.47 5.71 -10.37
C SER A 54 8.54 5.83 -9.16
N VAL A 55 7.30 5.36 -9.29
CA VAL A 55 6.33 5.31 -8.18
C VAL A 55 6.81 4.36 -7.09
N GLY A 56 7.34 3.18 -7.45
CA GLY A 56 7.88 2.22 -6.49
C GLY A 56 9.08 2.77 -5.69
N VAL A 57 10.02 3.42 -6.37
CA VAL A 57 11.17 4.07 -5.72
C VAL A 57 10.71 5.21 -4.82
N GLY A 58 9.80 6.07 -5.30
CA GLY A 58 9.26 7.18 -4.52
C GLY A 58 8.47 6.74 -3.28
N ALA A 59 7.74 5.62 -3.37
CA ALA A 59 7.01 5.06 -2.24
C ALA A 59 7.93 4.40 -1.20
N THR A 60 9.11 3.94 -1.60
CA THR A 60 10.06 3.22 -0.70
C THR A 60 11.05 4.18 -0.04
N VAL A 61 11.54 5.19 -0.77
CA VAL A 61 12.53 6.14 -0.25
C VAL A 61 11.84 7.18 0.64
N GLY A 62 11.91 6.97 1.95
CA GLY A 62 11.35 7.86 2.97
C GLY A 62 12.40 8.56 3.85
N SER A 63 11.93 9.33 4.82
CA SER A 63 12.78 10.01 5.82
C SER A 63 13.63 9.05 6.66
N GLY A 64 13.24 7.78 6.74
CA GLY A 64 13.91 6.73 7.51
C GLY A 64 15.38 6.57 7.16
N VAL A 65 15.75 6.54 5.88
CA VAL A 65 17.17 6.36 5.47
C VAL A 65 18.05 7.52 5.93
N PHE A 66 17.54 8.75 5.92
CA PHE A 66 18.32 9.93 6.28
C PHE A 66 18.50 10.09 7.78
N VAL A 67 17.47 9.77 8.57
CA VAL A 67 17.50 9.92 10.02
C VAL A 67 18.12 8.69 10.70
N LEU A 68 17.65 7.49 10.34
CA LEU A 68 18.02 6.26 11.02
C LEU A 68 19.47 5.88 10.77
N THR A 69 20.00 6.13 9.57
CA THR A 69 21.40 5.83 9.25
C THR A 69 22.36 6.65 10.12
N GLY A 70 22.08 7.93 10.34
CA GLY A 70 22.88 8.78 11.23
C GLY A 70 22.83 8.30 12.67
N LEU A 71 21.62 7.94 13.15
CA LEU A 71 21.42 7.40 14.50
C LEU A 71 22.21 6.10 14.69
N ILE A 72 22.03 5.10 13.82
CA ILE A 72 22.68 3.79 13.93
C ILE A 72 24.20 3.89 13.74
N ALA A 73 24.67 4.77 12.86
CA ALA A 73 26.09 5.03 12.69
C ALA A 73 26.72 5.58 13.99
N HIS A 74 26.03 6.48 14.68
CA HIS A 74 26.51 7.05 15.94
C HIS A 74 26.41 6.07 17.12
N THR A 75 25.33 5.28 17.20
CA THR A 75 25.02 4.49 18.41
C THR A 75 25.44 3.03 18.36
N LEU A 76 25.46 2.38 17.19
CA LEU A 76 25.69 0.92 17.09
C LEU A 76 26.92 0.56 16.25
N SER A 77 26.96 0.98 14.97
CA SER A 77 27.81 0.31 13.98
C SER A 77 28.98 1.13 13.45
N GLY A 78 29.01 2.45 13.69
CA GLY A 78 30.07 3.30 13.11
C GLY A 78 30.15 3.16 11.59
N PRO A 79 31.36 3.09 10.99
CA PRO A 79 31.54 2.91 9.54
C PRO A 79 30.93 1.63 8.95
N ALA A 80 30.68 0.61 9.80
CA ALA A 80 30.14 -0.68 9.36
C ALA A 80 28.65 -0.65 8.99
N VAL A 81 27.96 0.48 9.19
CA VAL A 81 26.55 0.66 8.79
C VAL A 81 26.31 0.40 7.29
N SER A 82 27.32 0.65 6.46
CA SER A 82 27.31 0.36 5.02
C SER A 82 27.14 -1.14 4.72
N VAL A 83 27.82 -2.01 5.48
CA VAL A 83 27.71 -3.46 5.35
C VAL A 83 26.32 -3.94 5.77
N SER A 84 25.75 -3.38 6.82
CA SER A 84 24.37 -3.68 7.25
C SER A 84 23.34 -3.32 6.19
N TRP A 85 23.48 -2.16 5.55
CA TRP A 85 22.60 -1.75 4.44
C TRP A 85 22.73 -2.66 3.22
N LEU A 86 23.94 -3.16 2.90
CA LEU A 86 24.12 -4.11 1.81
C LEU A 86 23.39 -5.43 2.07
N ILE A 87 23.49 -5.97 3.29
CA ILE A 87 22.81 -7.22 3.66
C ILE A 87 21.29 -7.03 3.66
N ALA A 88 20.80 -5.92 4.22
CA ALA A 88 19.37 -5.59 4.21
C ALA A 88 18.85 -5.42 2.77
N GLY A 89 19.62 -4.76 1.89
CA GLY A 89 19.28 -4.61 0.47
C GLY A 89 19.18 -5.94 -0.26
N LEU A 90 20.11 -6.88 -0.03
CA LEU A 90 20.04 -8.22 -0.63
C LEU A 90 18.80 -9.00 -0.18
N ALA A 91 18.44 -8.92 1.10
CA ALA A 91 17.21 -9.53 1.62
C ALA A 91 15.96 -8.90 0.97
N ALA A 92 15.92 -7.57 0.85
CA ALA A 92 14.84 -6.85 0.19
C ALA A 92 14.72 -7.20 -1.30
N CYS A 93 15.84 -7.35 -2.02
CA CYS A 93 15.84 -7.81 -3.41
C CYS A 93 15.22 -9.21 -3.54
N ALA A 94 15.62 -10.16 -2.69
CA ALA A 94 15.05 -11.50 -2.70
C ALA A 94 13.53 -11.49 -2.47
N SER A 95 13.04 -10.67 -1.52
CA SER A 95 11.60 -10.46 -1.32
C SER A 95 10.94 -9.81 -2.54
N GLY A 96 11.57 -8.81 -3.16
CA GLY A 96 11.07 -8.13 -4.35
C GLY A 96 10.92 -9.06 -5.55
N LEU A 97 11.86 -9.98 -5.78
CA LEU A 97 11.74 -10.99 -6.84
C LEU A 97 10.55 -11.93 -6.60
N CYS A 98 10.31 -12.35 -5.35
CA CYS A 98 9.14 -13.15 -4.99
C CYS A 98 7.84 -12.41 -5.31
N TYR A 99 7.73 -11.13 -4.92
CA TYR A 99 6.56 -10.32 -5.25
C TYR A 99 6.39 -10.08 -6.76
N ALA A 100 7.49 -9.98 -7.52
CA ALA A 100 7.43 -9.85 -8.97
C ALA A 100 6.85 -11.12 -9.64
N GLU A 101 7.22 -12.31 -9.17
CA GLU A 101 6.65 -13.57 -9.65
C GLU A 101 5.15 -13.67 -9.33
N LEU A 102 4.74 -13.30 -8.11
CA LEU A 102 3.33 -13.28 -7.73
C LEU A 102 2.54 -12.24 -8.55
N GLY A 103 3.09 -11.05 -8.78
CA GLY A 103 2.43 -10.01 -9.58
C GLY A 103 2.26 -10.40 -11.05
N GLY A 104 3.18 -11.20 -11.61
CA GLY A 104 3.03 -11.78 -12.94
C GLY A 104 1.98 -12.89 -13.00
N ARG A 105 1.79 -13.63 -11.90
CA ARG A 105 0.88 -14.79 -11.83
C ARG A 105 -0.56 -14.41 -11.50
N PHE A 106 -0.78 -13.34 -10.74
CA PHE A 106 -2.10 -12.88 -10.31
C PHE A 106 -2.39 -11.49 -10.89
N PRO A 107 -3.07 -11.38 -12.05
CA PRO A 107 -3.40 -10.10 -12.69
C PRO A 107 -4.61 -9.42 -12.01
N SER A 108 -4.55 -9.27 -10.69
CA SER A 108 -5.58 -8.64 -9.87
C SER A 108 -5.06 -7.32 -9.30
N VAL A 109 -5.94 -6.32 -9.19
CA VAL A 109 -5.63 -5.03 -8.56
C VAL A 109 -5.55 -5.23 -7.04
N GLY A 110 -4.34 -5.39 -6.52
CA GLY A 110 -4.14 -5.63 -5.09
C GLY A 110 -2.68 -5.72 -4.66
N SER A 111 -2.46 -5.57 -3.35
CA SER A 111 -1.18 -5.81 -2.68
C SER A 111 -1.20 -7.16 -1.94
N THR A 112 -0.32 -7.36 -0.96
CA THR A 112 -0.11 -8.61 -0.21
C THR A 112 -1.40 -9.26 0.32
N TYR A 113 -2.44 -8.49 0.67
CA TYR A 113 -3.74 -9.04 1.07
C TYR A 113 -4.37 -9.93 -0.01
N VAL A 114 -4.40 -9.47 -1.26
CA VAL A 114 -4.99 -10.21 -2.38
C VAL A 114 -4.14 -11.44 -2.69
N TYR A 115 -2.81 -11.30 -2.71
CA TYR A 115 -1.91 -12.42 -2.92
C TYR A 115 -2.03 -13.51 -1.83
N ALA A 116 -2.14 -13.11 -0.56
CA ALA A 116 -2.37 -14.04 0.55
C ALA A 116 -3.74 -14.73 0.44
N LYS A 117 -4.76 -14.01 -0.02
CA LYS A 117 -6.09 -14.58 -0.23
C LYS A 117 -6.10 -15.66 -1.32
N GLU A 118 -5.48 -15.39 -2.45
CA GLU A 118 -5.42 -16.32 -3.59
C GLU A 118 -4.57 -17.57 -3.31
N THR A 119 -3.53 -17.44 -2.47
CA THR A 119 -2.57 -18.54 -2.25
C THR A 119 -2.85 -19.36 -0.98
N MET A 120 -3.29 -18.72 0.11
CA MET A 120 -3.38 -19.30 1.45
C MET A 120 -4.79 -19.26 2.06
N GLY A 121 -5.74 -18.59 1.40
CA GLY A 121 -7.13 -18.47 1.87
C GLY A 121 -7.37 -17.32 2.86
N ASP A 122 -8.59 -17.26 3.40
CA ASP A 122 -9.09 -16.08 4.09
C ASP A 122 -8.38 -15.75 5.42
N CYS A 123 -8.00 -16.76 6.22
CA CYS A 123 -7.33 -16.52 7.50
C CYS A 123 -5.97 -15.82 7.31
N ALA A 124 -5.18 -16.27 6.34
CA ALA A 124 -3.88 -15.68 6.02
C ALA A 124 -4.04 -14.27 5.44
N ALA A 125 -5.05 -14.06 4.57
CA ALA A 125 -5.39 -12.75 4.05
C ALA A 125 -5.71 -11.76 5.18
N VAL A 126 -6.48 -12.20 6.19
CA VAL A 126 -6.85 -11.34 7.32
C VAL A 126 -5.64 -10.90 8.13
N ILE A 127 -4.73 -11.83 8.41
CA ILE A 127 -3.49 -11.53 9.13
C ILE A 127 -2.62 -10.57 8.29
N ALA A 128 -2.47 -10.83 6.99
CA ALA A 128 -1.70 -9.96 6.09
C ALA A 128 -2.28 -8.53 6.03
N GLY A 129 -3.60 -8.39 5.92
CA GLY A 129 -4.28 -7.09 5.93
C GLY A 129 -4.15 -6.35 7.27
N ALA A 130 -4.22 -7.07 8.38
CA ALA A 130 -3.98 -6.51 9.71
C ALA A 130 -2.53 -6.00 9.86
N CYS A 131 -1.54 -6.79 9.42
CA CYS A 131 -0.14 -6.37 9.42
C CYS A 131 0.11 -5.13 8.56
N LEU A 132 -0.47 -5.05 7.35
CA LEU A 132 -0.37 -3.86 6.49
C LEU A 132 -0.96 -2.61 7.16
N THR A 133 -2.07 -2.76 7.87
CA THR A 133 -2.70 -1.64 8.61
C THR A 133 -1.81 -1.16 9.75
N LEU A 134 -1.18 -2.09 10.48
CA LEU A 134 -0.23 -1.77 11.55
C LEU A 134 1.01 -1.06 11.00
N ASP A 135 1.55 -1.52 9.88
CA ASP A 135 2.72 -0.93 9.23
C ASP A 135 2.45 0.51 8.77
N ALA A 136 1.32 0.74 8.08
CA ALA A 136 0.89 2.08 7.68
C ALA A 136 0.70 3.02 8.90
N SER A 137 0.20 2.49 10.01
CA SER A 137 0.04 3.25 11.26
C SER A 137 1.40 3.63 11.86
N ALA A 138 2.39 2.73 11.83
CA ALA A 138 3.75 3.00 12.30
C ALA A 138 4.44 4.07 11.45
N VAL A 139 4.28 4.01 10.12
CA VAL A 139 4.79 5.04 9.20
C VAL A 139 4.15 6.41 9.48
N ALA A 140 2.83 6.44 9.69
CA ALA A 140 2.13 7.66 10.06
C ALA A 140 2.63 8.27 11.38
N ARG A 141 2.91 7.44 12.40
CA ARG A 141 3.54 7.90 13.66
C ARG A 141 4.90 8.51 13.41
N SER A 142 5.76 7.82 12.65
CA SER A 142 7.12 8.28 12.38
C SER A 142 7.14 9.66 11.73
N TRP A 143 6.24 9.92 10.76
CA TRP A 143 6.09 11.25 10.17
C TRP A 143 5.55 12.28 11.17
N GLY A 144 4.56 11.92 11.98
CA GLY A 144 4.03 12.79 13.03
C GLY A 144 5.12 13.25 14.01
N ASP A 145 5.95 12.32 14.47
CA ASP A 145 7.05 12.61 15.41
C ASP A 145 8.08 13.55 14.79
N LYS A 146 8.38 13.38 13.50
CA LYS A 146 9.31 14.26 12.77
C LYS A 146 8.78 15.68 12.62
N VAL A 147 7.48 15.83 12.35
CA VAL A 147 6.83 17.15 12.31
C VAL A 147 6.86 17.80 13.70
N VAL A 148 6.59 17.05 14.76
CA VAL A 148 6.66 17.56 16.13
C VAL A 148 8.07 18.02 16.50
N GLU A 149 9.10 17.25 16.14
CA GLU A 149 10.50 17.62 16.36
C GLU A 149 10.89 18.90 15.59
N TYR A 150 10.45 19.01 14.32
CA TYR A 150 10.67 20.20 13.50
C TYR A 150 9.97 21.43 14.09
N VAL A 151 8.72 21.30 14.55
CA VAL A 151 7.96 22.39 15.17
C VAL A 151 8.59 22.81 16.51
N LYS A 152 9.01 21.86 17.36
CA LYS A 152 9.73 22.13 18.62
C LYS A 152 11.04 22.88 18.39
N SER A 153 11.70 22.66 17.25
CA SER A 153 12.92 23.39 16.90
C SER A 153 12.69 24.90 16.73
N PHE A 154 11.48 25.34 16.32
CA PHE A 154 11.11 26.76 16.28
C PHE A 154 10.73 27.35 17.63
N GLU A 155 10.28 26.54 18.60
CA GLU A 155 9.94 27.00 19.95
C GLU A 155 11.17 27.55 20.69
N ASN A 156 12.35 26.96 20.43
CA ASN A 156 13.63 27.45 20.96
C ASN A 156 13.97 28.89 20.53
N GLU A 157 13.28 29.45 19.53
CA GLU A 157 13.42 30.85 19.12
C GLU A 157 12.43 31.81 19.82
N GLY A 158 11.70 31.36 20.85
CA GLY A 158 10.99 32.21 21.80
C GLY A 158 9.52 32.53 21.50
N HIS A 159 8.88 31.86 20.53
CA HIS A 159 7.45 32.04 20.22
C HIS A 159 6.52 31.16 21.09
N ASN A 160 6.10 31.68 22.25
CA ASN A 160 5.15 31.03 23.18
C ASN A 160 3.67 31.28 22.82
N SER A 161 3.21 30.92 21.61
CA SER A 161 1.78 31.04 21.23
C SER A 161 0.93 29.82 21.61
N SER A 162 -0.17 29.95 22.37
CA SER A 162 -1.04 28.81 22.78
C SER A 162 -1.46 27.83 21.66
N LEU A 163 -1.44 28.25 20.39
CA LEU A 163 -1.60 27.38 19.22
C LEU A 163 -0.50 26.33 19.05
N TYR A 164 0.76 26.62 19.40
CA TYR A 164 1.88 25.68 19.28
C TYR A 164 1.65 24.45 20.19
N ARG A 165 1.22 24.68 21.43
CA ARG A 165 0.93 23.62 22.41
C ARG A 165 -0.23 22.77 21.96
N PHE A 166 -1.24 23.39 21.33
CA PHE A 166 -2.37 22.66 20.77
C PHE A 166 -1.95 21.79 19.58
N PHE A 167 -1.16 22.31 18.63
CA PHE A 167 -0.68 21.54 17.49
C PHE A 167 0.24 20.39 17.90
N VAL A 168 1.18 20.62 18.81
CA VAL A 168 2.07 19.58 19.34
C VAL A 168 1.27 18.56 20.14
N PHE A 169 0.31 18.97 20.97
CA PHE A 169 -0.58 18.05 21.69
C PHE A 169 -1.49 17.24 20.77
N ALA A 170 -1.92 17.81 19.64
CA ALA A 170 -2.75 17.11 18.67
C ALA A 170 -1.96 16.02 17.91
N LEU A 171 -0.67 16.24 17.66
CA LEU A 171 0.21 15.27 17.00
C LEU A 171 0.80 14.26 17.99
N ASP A 172 1.30 14.73 19.12
CA ASP A 172 1.87 13.92 20.21
C ASP A 172 1.43 14.46 21.58
N PRO A 173 0.31 13.98 22.14
CA PRO A 173 -0.15 14.30 23.49
C PRO A 173 0.76 13.78 24.60
N GLY A 174 1.85 13.05 24.31
CA GLY A 174 2.86 12.65 25.29
C GLY A 174 2.56 11.37 26.08
N TYR A 175 1.44 10.69 25.81
CA TYR A 175 1.11 9.39 26.41
C TYR A 175 1.56 8.18 25.57
N GLY A 176 2.43 8.41 24.56
CA GLY A 176 2.77 7.40 23.54
C GLY A 176 1.65 7.15 22.51
N LEU A 177 0.62 8.00 22.50
CA LEU A 177 -0.51 7.93 21.58
C LEU A 177 -0.42 9.04 20.55
N ASN A 178 -0.03 8.73 19.32
CA ASN A 178 -0.08 9.69 18.22
C ASN A 178 -1.51 9.69 17.64
N PHE A 179 -2.30 10.74 17.91
CA PHE A 179 -3.71 10.78 17.47
C PHE A 179 -3.84 10.65 15.95
N GLY A 180 -2.90 11.23 15.19
CA GLY A 180 -2.84 11.07 13.74
C GLY A 180 -2.79 9.60 13.31
N ALA A 181 -1.89 8.83 13.92
CA ALA A 181 -1.81 7.39 13.65
C ALA A 181 -3.01 6.60 14.15
N PHE A 182 -3.66 7.04 15.23
CA PHE A 182 -4.90 6.41 15.72
C PHE A 182 -6.04 6.55 14.71
N PHE A 183 -6.26 7.75 14.16
CA PHE A 183 -7.29 7.97 13.14
C PHE A 183 -6.98 7.27 11.82
N VAL A 184 -5.71 7.23 11.40
CA VAL A 184 -5.29 6.45 10.22
C VAL A 184 -5.53 4.97 10.44
N SER A 185 -5.15 4.44 11.60
CA SER A 185 -5.36 3.04 11.95
C SER A 185 -6.85 2.67 11.99
N LEU A 186 -7.68 3.52 12.61
CA LEU A 186 -9.14 3.32 12.66
C LEU A 186 -9.77 3.41 11.27
N GLY A 187 -9.34 4.35 10.43
CA GLY A 187 -9.81 4.52 9.06
C GLY A 187 -9.44 3.32 8.18
N LEU A 188 -8.20 2.86 8.27
CA LEU A 188 -7.72 1.68 7.54
C LEU A 188 -8.40 0.39 8.03
N PHE A 189 -8.58 0.24 9.35
CA PHE A 189 -9.31 -0.89 9.91
C PHE A 189 -10.79 -0.87 9.50
N CYS A 190 -11.43 0.30 9.46
CA CYS A 190 -12.79 0.45 8.97
C CYS A 190 -12.88 0.09 7.48
N CYS A 191 -11.94 0.58 6.64
CA CYS A 191 -11.84 0.20 5.23
C CYS A 191 -11.63 -1.31 5.06
N TYR A 192 -10.79 -1.91 5.90
CA TYR A 192 -10.55 -3.35 5.93
C TYR A 192 -11.82 -4.15 6.25
N LEU A 193 -12.61 -3.72 7.23
CA LEU A 193 -13.90 -4.34 7.57
C LEU A 193 -14.95 -4.17 6.46
N MET A 194 -15.00 -3.01 5.81
CA MET A 194 -15.90 -2.78 4.67
C MET A 194 -15.50 -3.59 3.44
N GLY A 195 -14.19 -3.71 3.17
CA GLY A 195 -13.64 -4.52 2.10
C GLY A 195 -13.93 -6.01 2.29
N SER A 196 -13.74 -6.52 3.51
CA SER A 196 -13.99 -7.93 3.85
C SER A 196 -15.45 -8.35 3.68
N ARG A 197 -16.41 -7.40 3.83
CA ARG A 197 -17.84 -7.65 3.63
C ARG A 197 -18.25 -7.81 2.17
N LYS A 198 -17.51 -7.22 1.23
CA LYS A 198 -17.80 -7.33 -0.22
C LYS A 198 -17.33 -8.64 -0.85
N VAL A 199 -16.46 -9.40 -0.19
CA VAL A 199 -15.90 -10.66 -0.74
C VAL A 199 -16.60 -11.92 -0.21
N ASN A 200 -17.66 -11.76 0.58
CA ASN A 200 -18.46 -12.84 1.18
C ASN A 200 -19.93 -12.83 0.70
N MET A 201 -20.21 -12.18 -0.44
CA MET A 201 -21.52 -12.18 -1.12
C MET A 201 -21.34 -12.62 -2.57
#